data_AF-A0A396GX57-F1
#
_entry.id   AF-A0A396GX57-F1
#
_cell.length_a   1.000
_cell.length_b   1.000
_cell.length_c   1.000
_cell.angle_alpha   90.00
_cell.angle_beta   90.00
_cell.angle_gamma   90.00
#
_symmetry.space_group_name_H-M   'P 1'
#
loop_
_entity.id
_entity.type
_entity.pdbx_description
1 polymer ?
#
loop_
_entity_poly.entity_id
_entity_poly.type
_entity_poly.pdbx_seq_one_letter_code
_entity_poly.pdbx_strand_id
1 'polypeptide(L)'
;MEACEAGSMFEGLLPNDINIYVTTASNKSENSYGFYCPNSYLPPPPEYDICLGDLYSISWMEDRYFFYCFLGGTNTGIFNC
;
A
#
# COMPACT_ATOMS: atom_id res chain seq x y z
N MET A 1 0.74 -5.97 5.22
CA MET A 1 0.36 -7.07 4.31
C MET A 1 -0.80 -6.60 3.47
N GLU A 2 -0.63 -6.62 2.16
CA GLU A 2 -1.67 -6.25 1.18
C GLU A 2 -2.39 -7.51 0.70
N ALA A 3 -3.68 -7.60 1.04
CA ALA A 3 -4.61 -8.63 0.58
C ALA A 3 -6.03 -8.29 1.08
N CYS A 4 -7.05 -8.85 0.44
CA CYS A 4 -8.38 -8.93 1.04
C CYS A 4 -8.35 -9.83 2.28
N GLU A 5 -9.19 -9.49 3.27
CA GLU A 5 -9.26 -10.16 4.56
C GLU A 5 -7.90 -10.37 5.23
N ALA A 6 -6.91 -9.50 4.99
CA ALA A 6 -5.51 -9.69 5.40
C ALA A 6 -5.36 -9.87 6.93
N GLY A 7 -6.25 -9.26 7.72
CA GLY A 7 -6.30 -9.45 9.17
C GLY A 7 -6.49 -10.91 9.58
N SER A 8 -7.21 -11.71 8.77
CA SER A 8 -7.48 -13.13 9.05
C SER A 8 -6.22 -14.00 9.07
N MET A 9 -5.13 -13.54 8.44
CA MET A 9 -3.85 -14.25 8.41
C MET A 9 -3.09 -14.19 9.73
N PHE A 10 -3.43 -13.25 10.61
CA PHE A 10 -2.68 -12.99 11.85
C PHE A 10 -3.56 -12.93 13.10
N GLU A 11 -4.82 -12.53 12.98
CA GLU A 11 -5.74 -12.41 14.11
C GLU A 11 -5.95 -13.78 14.79
N GLY A 12 -5.48 -13.92 16.03
CA GLY A 12 -5.55 -15.17 16.79
C GLY A 12 -4.54 -16.24 16.37
N LEU A 13 -3.69 -15.97 15.37
CA LEU A 13 -2.67 -16.89 14.87
C LEU A 13 -1.24 -16.43 15.17
N LEU A 14 -0.97 -15.13 15.09
CA LEU A 14 0.34 -14.56 15.36
C LEU A 14 0.56 -14.48 16.88
N PRO A 15 1.52 -15.21 17.45
CA PRO A 15 1.79 -15.13 18.87
C PRO A 15 2.50 -13.81 19.24
N ASN A 16 2.32 -13.35 20.48
CA ASN A 16 2.84 -12.06 20.96
C ASN A 16 4.24 -12.15 21.59
N ASP A 17 4.83 -13.34 21.67
CA ASP A 17 6.15 -13.63 22.27
C ASP A 17 7.28 -13.68 21.23
N ILE A 18 7.00 -13.30 20.00
CA ILE A 18 7.97 -13.13 18.92
C ILE A 18 8.09 -11.65 18.56
N ASN A 19 9.30 -11.17 18.31
CA ASN A 19 9.59 -9.75 18.05
C ASN A 19 9.21 -9.33 16.61
N ILE A 20 7.95 -9.54 16.24
CA ILE A 20 7.42 -9.24 14.91
C ILE A 20 6.23 -8.28 15.06
N TYR A 21 6.26 -7.19 14.29
CA TYR A 21 5.16 -6.24 14.18
C TYR A 21 4.59 -6.31 12.76
N VAL A 22 3.27 -6.39 12.66
CA VAL A 22 2.56 -6.51 11.37
C VAL A 22 1.43 -5.50 11.31
N THR A 23 1.31 -4.83 10.17
CA THR A 23 0.12 -4.08 9.79
C THR A 23 -0.51 -4.74 8.57
N THR A 24 -1.82 -4.66 8.43
CA THR A 24 -2.59 -5.25 7.33
C THR A 24 -3.35 -4.17 6.58
N ALA A 25 -3.57 -4.37 5.28
CA ALA A 25 -4.36 -3.47 4.44
C ALA A 25 -5.84 -3.47 4.83
N SER A 26 -6.29 -4.58 5.41
CA SER A 26 -7.69 -4.83 5.74
C SER A 26 -7.81 -5.66 7.02
N ASN A 27 -8.95 -5.58 7.69
CA ASN A 27 -9.37 -6.45 8.79
C ASN A 27 -9.73 -7.85 8.28
N LYS A 28 -10.13 -8.78 9.17
CA LYS A 28 -10.40 -10.19 8.81
C LYS A 28 -11.62 -10.43 7.91
N SER A 29 -12.44 -9.42 7.64
CA SER A 29 -13.73 -9.55 6.94
C SER A 29 -13.99 -8.39 5.97
N GLU A 30 -12.96 -7.61 5.65
CA GLU A 30 -13.05 -6.52 4.69
C GLU A 30 -12.06 -6.72 3.54
N ASN A 31 -12.49 -6.31 2.35
CA ASN A 31 -11.65 -6.30 1.16
C ASN A 31 -10.61 -5.19 1.25
N SER A 32 -9.43 -5.41 0.66
CA SER A 32 -8.53 -4.33 0.29
C SER A 32 -8.90 -3.80 -1.11
N TYR A 33 -8.30 -2.68 -1.50
CA TYR A 33 -8.70 -1.97 -2.71
C TYR A 33 -7.51 -1.58 -3.57
N GLY A 34 -7.67 -1.77 -4.88
CA GLY A 34 -6.78 -1.19 -5.88
C GLY A 34 -6.86 0.34 -5.88
N PHE A 35 -5.78 0.98 -6.33
CA PHE A 35 -5.68 2.41 -6.58
C PHE A 35 -5.04 2.66 -7.95
N TYR A 36 -5.20 3.88 -8.46
CA TYR A 36 -4.84 4.20 -9.84
C TYR A 36 -5.54 3.29 -10.86
N CYS A 37 -6.85 3.10 -10.68
CA CYS A 37 -7.67 2.26 -11.54
C CYS A 37 -8.36 3.08 -12.65
N PRO A 38 -8.66 2.47 -13.81
CA PRO A 38 -9.46 3.12 -14.86
C PRO A 38 -10.81 3.63 -14.31
N ASN A 39 -11.26 4.81 -14.76
CA ASN A 39 -12.51 5.44 -14.32
C ASN A 39 -12.61 5.78 -12.81
N SER A 40 -11.48 5.83 -12.10
CA SER A 40 -11.42 6.26 -10.70
C SER A 40 -11.06 7.75 -10.56
N TYR A 41 -10.95 8.25 -9.32
CA TYR A 41 -10.62 9.66 -9.03
C TYR A 41 -9.24 10.07 -9.59
N LEU A 42 -8.26 9.17 -9.57
CA LEU A 42 -6.93 9.35 -10.14
C LEU A 42 -6.68 8.19 -11.09
N PRO A 43 -7.15 8.25 -12.35
CA PRO A 43 -6.97 7.16 -13.28
C PRO A 43 -5.51 7.09 -13.77
N PRO A 44 -5.06 5.89 -14.21
CA PRO A 44 -3.77 5.74 -14.86
C PRO A 44 -3.79 6.41 -16.26
N PRO A 45 -2.63 6.55 -16.92
CA PRO A 45 -2.58 7.00 -18.31
C PRO A 45 -3.53 6.17 -19.21
N PRO A 46 -4.18 6.78 -20.22
CA PRO A 46 -5.24 6.12 -21.00
C PRO A 46 -4.84 4.82 -21.70
N GLU A 47 -3.55 4.59 -21.91
CA GLU A 47 -3.02 3.33 -22.45
C GLU A 47 -3.14 2.12 -21.49
N TYR A 48 -3.41 2.34 -20.19
CA TYR A 48 -3.54 1.28 -19.19
C TYR A 48 -4.99 1.08 -18.75
N ASP A 49 -5.51 -0.12 -19.00
CA ASP A 49 -6.83 -0.57 -18.54
C ASP A 49 -6.74 -1.48 -17.30
N ILE A 50 -5.75 -1.22 -16.44
CA ILE A 50 -5.48 -1.98 -15.21
C ILE A 50 -5.22 -1.01 -14.05
N CYS A 51 -5.44 -1.45 -12.81
CA CYS A 51 -4.99 -0.69 -11.64
C CYS A 51 -3.46 -0.76 -11.54
N LEU A 52 -2.80 0.38 -11.31
CA LEU A 52 -1.33 0.43 -11.21
C LEU A 52 -0.80 0.18 -9.79
N GLY A 53 -1.67 0.18 -8.77
CA GLY A 53 -1.27 -0.15 -7.41
C GLY A 53 -2.45 -0.51 -6.53
N ASP A 54 -2.17 -0.70 -5.24
CA ASP A 54 -3.14 -0.98 -4.19
C ASP A 54 -3.09 0.11 -3.12
N LEU A 55 -4.25 0.54 -2.62
CA LEU A 55 -4.38 1.73 -1.77
C LEU A 55 -3.44 1.68 -0.55
N TYR A 56 -3.42 0.56 0.17
CA TYR A 56 -2.54 0.44 1.33
C TYR A 56 -1.07 0.41 0.89
N SER A 57 -0.75 -0.33 -0.17
CA SER A 57 0.61 -0.44 -0.70
C SER A 57 1.20 0.90 -1.15
N ILE A 58 0.47 1.67 -1.95
CA ILE A 58 0.94 2.99 -2.40
C ILE A 58 1.05 3.97 -1.23
N SER A 59 0.16 3.88 -0.23
CA SER A 59 0.12 4.84 0.87
C SER A 59 1.42 4.83 1.68
N TRP A 60 1.91 3.64 2.06
CA TRP A 60 3.16 3.58 2.84
C TRP A 60 4.40 3.83 1.98
N MET A 61 4.35 3.52 0.68
CA MET A 61 5.45 3.83 -0.22
C MET A 61 5.56 5.35 -0.43
N GLU A 62 4.48 6.00 -0.82
CA GLU A 62 4.43 7.44 -1.08
C GLU A 62 4.69 8.28 0.18
N ASP A 63 4.19 7.87 1.35
CA ASP A 63 4.50 8.54 2.62
C ASP A 63 6.02 8.54 2.91
N ARG A 64 6.70 7.42 2.65
CA ARG A 64 8.15 7.31 2.80
C ARG A 64 8.90 8.18 1.81
N TYR A 65 8.44 8.25 0.57
CA TYR A 65 9.05 9.12 -0.44
C TYR A 65 8.81 10.60 -0.14
N PHE A 66 7.61 10.97 0.31
CA PHE A 66 7.29 12.33 0.71
C PHE A 66 8.24 12.80 1.83
N PHE A 67 8.44 11.98 2.85
CA PHE A 67 9.38 12.30 3.94
C PHE A 67 10.83 12.38 3.44
N TYR A 68 11.27 11.47 2.58
CA TYR A 68 12.60 11.52 1.96
C TYR A 68 12.82 12.81 1.16
N CYS A 69 11.80 13.24 0.43
CA CYS A 69 11.84 14.45 -0.37
C CYS A 69 11.96 15.71 0.48
N PHE A 70 11.19 15.76 1.58
CA PHE A 70 11.24 16.88 2.52
C PHE A 70 12.61 17.03 3.20
N LEU A 71 13.36 15.94 3.35
CA LEU A 71 14.73 15.95 3.88
C LEU A 71 15.80 16.34 2.84
N GLY A 72 15.40 16.78 1.63
CA GLY A 72 16.32 17.21 0.57
C GLY A 72 16.87 16.06 -0.28
N GLY A 73 16.25 14.88 -0.23
CA GLY A 73 16.52 13.80 -1.16
C GLY A 73 16.08 14.17 -2.58
N THR A 74 16.85 13.76 -3.59
CA THR A 74 16.58 14.20 -4.97
C THR A 74 15.89 13.18 -5.84
N ASN A 75 16.10 11.85 -5.64
CA ASN A 75 15.43 10.74 -6.38
C ASN A 75 15.79 9.36 -5.81
N THR A 76 14.88 8.37 -5.92
CA THR A 76 15.15 6.95 -5.58
C THR A 76 14.67 6.00 -6.68
N GLY A 77 14.97 6.31 -7.94
CA GLY A 77 14.65 5.46 -9.08
C GLY A 77 13.23 5.66 -9.59
N ILE A 78 12.24 4.95 -9.04
CA ILE A 78 10.84 4.95 -9.54
C ILE A 78 10.08 6.21 -9.13
N PHE A 79 10.43 6.81 -8.00
CA PHE A 79 9.72 7.95 -7.43
C PHE A 79 10.60 9.19 -7.48
N ASN A 80 10.11 10.20 -8.20
CA ASN A 80 10.75 11.50 -8.26
C ASN A 80 10.29 12.40 -7.11
N CYS A 81 11.25 13.15 -6.61
CA CYS A 81 11.04 14.44 -5.98
C CYS A 81 10.87 15.52 -7.05
#